data_AF-A0A9Q2LE86-F1
#
_entry.id   AF-A0A9Q2LE86-F1
#
_cell.length_a   1.000
_cell.length_b   1.000
_cell.length_c   1.000
_cell.angle_alpha   90.00
_cell.angle_beta   90.00
_cell.angle_gamma   90.00
#
_symmetry.space_group_name_H-M   'P 1'
#
loop_
_entity.id
_entity.type
_entity.pdbx_description
1 polymer ?
#
loop_
_entity_poly.entity_id
_entity_poly.type
_entity_poly.pdbx_seq_one_letter_code
_entity_poly.pdbx_strand_id
1 'polypeptide(L)' 'WQEITRTARIGARVIFRTAAPEDLLPGRVDPDILDQWHYHQKDSLEFGAKDRSSIYGGFHLYSLKGATT' A
#
# COMPACT_ATOMS: atom_id res chain seq x y z
N TRP A 1 -1.45 10.09 2.67
CA TRP A 1 -1.08 9.12 3.73
C TRP A 1 -1.39 9.63 5.13
N GLN A 2 -0.98 10.84 5.52
CA GLN A 2 -1.32 11.41 6.84
C GLN A 2 -2.83 11.38 7.15
N GLU A 3 -3.67 12.00 6.32
CA GLU A 3 -5.13 12.02 6.56
C GLU A 3 -5.78 10.64 6.44
N ILE A 4 -5.27 9.78 5.54
CA ILE A 4 -5.72 8.39 5.42
C ILE A 4 -5.44 7.65 6.74
N THR A 5 -4.24 7.80 7.30
CA THR A 5 -3.83 7.18 8.56
C THR A 5 -4.65 7.70 9.74
N ARG A 6 -4.88 9.02 9.82
CA ARG A 6 -5.67 9.66 10.88
C ARG A 6 -7.12 9.16 10.96
N THR A 7 -7.70 8.78 9.82
CA THR A 7 -9.15 8.46 9.71
C THR A 7 -9.43 6.99 9.48
N ALA A 8 -8.42 6.20 9.11
CA ALA A 8 -8.55 4.77 8.88
C ALA A 8 -8.73 4.00 10.20
N ARG A 9 -9.60 2.99 10.17
CA ARG A 9 -9.68 1.99 11.23
C ARG A 9 -8.49 1.03 11.17
N ILE A 10 -8.14 0.41 12.29
CA ILE A 10 -7.15 -0.68 12.33
C ILE A 10 -7.53 -1.78 11.33
N GLY A 11 -6.54 -2.26 10.58
CA GLY A 11 -6.73 -3.25 9.51
C GLY A 11 -7.38 -2.70 8.24
N ALA A 12 -7.61 -1.38 8.14
CA ALA A 12 -8.03 -0.76 6.88
C ALA A 12 -7.02 -1.08 5.78
N ARG A 13 -7.52 -1.31 4.55
CA ARG A 13 -6.70 -1.64 3.39
C ARG A 13 -6.74 -0.50 2.40
N VAL A 14 -5.56 -0.16 1.86
CA VAL A 14 -5.41 0.80 0.76
C VAL A 14 -4.88 0.02 -0.44
N ILE A 15 -5.52 0.23 -1.58
CA ILE A 15 -5.05 -0.26 -2.88
C ILE A 15 -4.81 0.96 -3.76
N PHE A 16 -3.67 1.02 -4.42
CA PHE A 16 -3.38 2.02 -5.45
C PHE A 16 -2.57 1.40 -6.58
N ARG A 17 -2.58 2.08 -7.73
CA ARG A 17 -1.98 1.61 -8.99
C ARG A 17 -0.95 2.61 -9.48
N THR A 18 0.08 2.10 -10.14
CA THR A 18 1.24 2.87 -10.61
C THR A 18 1.70 2.31 -11.96
N ALA A 19 2.41 3.12 -12.74
CA ALA A 19 3.02 2.63 -13.98
C ALA A 19 4.16 1.62 -13.69
N ALA A 20 4.90 1.83 -12.60
CA ALA A 20 6.04 1.00 -12.21
C ALA A 20 5.63 -0.11 -11.22
N PRO A 21 6.16 -1.34 -11.34
CA PRO A 21 5.80 -2.45 -10.46
C PRO A 21 6.38 -2.33 -9.04
N GLU A 22 7.45 -1.56 -8.85
CA GLU A 22 8.04 -1.31 -7.55
C GLU A 22 7.21 -0.37 -6.66
N ASP A 23 7.31 -0.58 -5.36
CA ASP A 23 6.66 0.26 -4.38
C ASP A 23 7.31 1.66 -4.32
N LEU A 24 6.50 2.68 -4.58
CA LEU A 24 6.95 4.06 -4.73
C LEU A 24 6.92 4.85 -3.42
N LEU A 25 6.32 4.32 -2.34
CA LEU A 25 6.12 5.08 -1.10
C LEU A 25 7.38 5.27 -0.25
N PRO A 26 8.30 4.28 -0.13
CA PRO A 26 9.55 4.48 0.58
C PRO A 26 10.33 5.69 0.03
N GLY A 27 10.73 6.60 0.93
CA GLY A 27 11.41 7.85 0.57
C GLY A 27 10.53 8.97 0.01
N ARG A 28 9.21 8.73 -0.17
CA ARG A 28 8.23 9.75 -0.59
C ARG A 28 7.17 10.04 0.46
N VAL A 29 6.88 9.08 1.34
CA VAL A 29 6.03 9.24 2.51
C VAL A 29 6.92 9.30 3.74
N ASP A 30 6.53 10.14 4.71
CA ASP A 30 7.18 10.19 6.01
C ASP A 30 7.29 8.77 6.61
N PRO A 31 8.51 8.31 6.99
CA PRO A 31 8.72 6.98 7.57
C PRO A 31 7.80 6.71 8.78
N ASP A 32 7.56 7.70 9.63
CA ASP A 32 6.73 7.52 10.84
C ASP A 32 5.26 7.26 10.49
N ILE A 33 4.81 7.74 9.33
CA ILE A 33 3.48 7.44 8.80
C ILE A 33 3.51 6.07 8.12
N LEU A 34 4.50 5.80 7.27
CA LEU A 34 4.55 4.56 6.48
C LEU A 34 4.76 3.32 7.36
N ASP A 35 5.50 3.45 8.46
CA ASP A 35 5.75 2.37 9.43
C ASP A 35 4.49 1.93 10.17
N GLN A 36 3.42 2.72 10.15
CA GLN A 36 2.11 2.29 10.67
C GLN A 36 1.38 1.33 9.72
N TRP A 37 1.86 1.18 8.47
CA TRP A 37 1.24 0.33 7.46
C TRP A 37 2.12 -0.87 7.13
N HIS A 38 1.48 -2.00 6.85
CA HIS A 38 2.13 -3.21 6.34
C HIS A 38 1.93 -3.31 4.84
N TYR A 39 3.02 -3.39 4.09
CA TYR A 39 2.99 -3.63 2.65
C TYR A 39 2.88 -5.13 2.35
N HIS A 40 1.83 -5.53 1.66
CA HIS A 40 1.61 -6.91 1.26
C HIS A 40 2.27 -7.20 -0.09
N GLN A 41 3.61 -7.34 -0.11
CA GLN A 41 4.37 -7.47 -1.35
C GLN A 41 3.92 -8.67 -2.21
N LYS A 42 3.74 -9.84 -1.60
CA LYS A 42 3.33 -11.06 -2.33
C LYS A 42 1.95 -10.89 -2.98
N ASP A 43 0.98 -10.45 -2.20
CA ASP A 43 -0.39 -10.23 -2.68
C ASP A 43 -0.44 -9.13 -3.74
N SER A 44 0.38 -8.08 -3.58
CA SER A 44 0.53 -7.00 -4.55
C SER A 44 0.96 -7.51 -5.93
N LEU A 45 1.98 -8.39 -5.97
CA LEU A 45 2.44 -9.03 -7.19
C LEU A 45 1.39 -9.99 -7.78
N GLU A 46 0.76 -10.81 -6.94
CA GLU A 46 -0.25 -11.79 -7.39
C GLU A 46 -1.49 -11.11 -7.97
N PHE A 47 -1.98 -10.05 -7.32
CA PHE A 47 -3.11 -9.27 -7.82
C PHE A 47 -2.75 -8.44 -9.04
N GLY A 48 -1.52 -7.90 -9.11
CA GLY A 48 -1.00 -7.24 -10.30
C GLY A 48 -1.01 -8.16 -11.52
N ALA A 49 -0.57 -9.41 -11.38
CA ALA A 49 -0.57 -10.39 -12.47
C ALA A 49 -1.97 -10.77 -12.98
N LYS A 50 -3.00 -10.64 -12.14
CA LYS A 50 -4.42 -10.91 -12.49
C LYS A 50 -5.13 -9.68 -13.03
N ASP A 51 -4.57 -8.50 -12.85
CA ASP A 51 -5.21 -7.27 -13.28
C ASP A 51 -5.14 -7.11 -14.81
N ARG A 52 -6.28 -6.73 -15.39
CA ARG A 52 -6.46 -6.60 -16.84
C ARG A 52 -6.51 -5.14 -17.28
N SER A 53 -6.20 -4.21 -16.37
CA SER A 53 -6.15 -2.77 -16.63
C SER A 53 -4.75 -2.40 -17.13
N SER A 54 -4.48 -2.69 -18.41
CA SER A 54 -3.15 -2.75 -19.04
C SER A 54 -2.32 -1.45 -19.09
N ILE A 55 -2.73 -0.38 -18.38
CA ILE A 55 -2.02 0.90 -18.37
C ILE A 55 -1.12 1.09 -17.13
N TYR A 56 -1.24 0.23 -16.11
CA TYR A 56 -0.49 0.34 -14.85
C TYR A 56 0.22 -0.98 -14.52
N GLY A 57 1.56 -0.96 -14.49
CA GLY A 57 2.39 -2.13 -14.18
C GLY A 57 2.39 -2.54 -12.69
N GLY A 58 2.07 -1.62 -11.78
CA GLY A 58 2.07 -1.87 -10.33
C GLY A 58 0.66 -1.94 -9.74
N PHE A 59 0.44 -2.95 -8.89
CA PHE A 59 -0.70 -3.06 -7.96
C PHE A 59 -0.12 -3.11 -6.56
N HIS A 60 -0.50 -2.18 -5.68
CA HIS A 60 0.04 -2.11 -4.34
C HIS A 60 -1.06 -2.23 -3.30
N LEU A 61 -0.88 -3.16 -2.35
CA LEU A 61 -1.77 -3.36 -1.23
C LEU A 61 -1.04 -3.07 0.08
N TYR A 62 -1.64 -2.17 0.86
CA TYR A 62 -1.21 -1.85 2.22
C TYR A 62 -2.35 -2.11 3.22
N SER A 63 -2.00 -2.47 4.45
CA SER A 63 -2.96 -2.52 5.57
C SER A 63 -2.45 -1.77 6.80
N LEU A 64 -3.31 -0.99 7.45
CA LEU A 64 -2.96 -0.29 8.69
C LEU A 64 -2.75 -1.33 9.80
N LYS A 65 -1.58 -1.30 10.44
CA LYS A 65 -1.22 -2.19 11.54
C LYS A 65 -2.11 -1.92 12.76
N GLY A 66 -2.29 -2.93 13.61
CA GLY A 66 -2.80 -2.72 14.96
C GLY A 66 -1.78 -1.98 15.82
N ALA A 67 -2.25 -1.31 16.88
CA ALA A 67 -1.34 -0.87 17.93
C ALA A 67 -0.57 -2.10 18.43
N THR A 68 0.76 -1.98 18.49
CA THR A 68 1.60 -3.02 19.10
C THR A 68 1.43 -2.86 20.60
N THR A 69 0.57 -3.68 21.21
CA THR A 69 0.40 -3.73 22.67
C THR A 69 1.62 -4.34 23.33
#